data_AF-A0A0F9NEP9-F1
#
_entry.id   AF-A0A0F9NEP9-F1
#
_cell.length_a   1.000
_cell.length_b   1.000
_cell.length_c   1.000
_cell.angle_alpha   90.00
_cell.angle_beta   90.00
_cell.angle_gamma   90.00
#
_symmetry.space_group_name_H-M   'P 1'
#
loop_
_entity.id
_entity.type
_entity.pdbx_description
1 polymer ?
#
loop_
_entity_poly.entity_id
_entity_poly.type
_entity_poly.pdbx_seq_one_letter_code
_entity_poly.pdbx_strand_id
1 'polypeptide(L)' 'MQRKILELLRQIWKITPEESLLTIIGSCFADDIELYYVSDEDLKDNLEALLLIEQRRMERRNNASTHKN' A
#
# COMPACT_ATOMS: atom_id res chain seq x y z
N MET A 1 3.39 -5.35 -16.90
CA MET A 1 2.94 -5.58 -15.51
C MET A 1 3.92 -5.00 -14.49
N GLN A 2 5.17 -5.48 -14.43
CA GLN A 2 6.20 -5.05 -13.47
C GLN A 2 6.33 -3.54 -13.25
N ARG A 3 6.34 -2.72 -14.31
CA ARG A 3 6.39 -1.25 -14.19
C ARG A 3 5.23 -0.68 -13.35
N LYS A 4 4.02 -1.21 -13.52
CA LYS A 4 2.84 -0.77 -12.78
C LYS A 4 2.96 -1.12 -11.29
N ILE A 5 3.43 -2.32 -10.96
CA ILE A 5 3.71 -2.75 -9.59
C ILE A 5 4.73 -1.80 -8.94
N LEU A 6 5.84 -1.50 -9.62
CA LEU A 6 6.85 -0.55 -9.11
C LEU A 6 6.28 0.86 -8.92
N GLU A 7 5.43 1.33 -9.83
CA GLU A 7 4.75 2.63 -9.71
C GLU A 7 3.77 2.67 -8.52
N LEU A 8 3.07 1.57 -8.23
CA LEU A 8 2.18 1.44 -7.08
C LEU A 8 2.98 1.42 -5.77
N LEU A 9 4.02 0.59 -5.68
CA LEU A 9 4.92 0.55 -4.53
C LEU A 9 5.50 1.93 -4.24
N ARG A 10 5.98 2.65 -5.26
CA ARG A 10 6.49 4.02 -5.11
C ARG A 10 5.44 4.99 -4.59
N GLN A 11 4.18 4.86 -5.00
CA GLN A 11 3.10 5.72 -4.55
C GLN A 11 2.73 5.45 -3.09
N ILE A 12 2.62 4.17 -2.70
CA ILE A 12 2.36 3.78 -1.31
C ILE A 12 3.48 4.29 -0.41
N TRP A 13 4.74 4.04 -0.79
CA TRP A 13 5.90 4.51 -0.02
C TRP A 13 5.88 6.04 0.20
N LYS A 14 5.47 6.83 -0.79
CA LYS A 14 5.34 8.28 -0.62
C LYS A 14 4.34 8.69 0.47
N ILE A 15 3.32 7.86 0.73
CA ILE A 15 2.29 8.10 1.74
C ILE A 15 2.71 7.55 3.11
N THR A 16 3.45 6.44 3.13
CA THR A 16 3.93 5.74 4.33
C THR A 16 5.45 5.56 4.28
N PRO A 17 6.25 6.65 4.32
CA PRO A 17 7.70 6.59 4.17
C PRO A 17 8.44 5.84 5.27
N GLU A 18 7.79 5.66 6.42
CA GLU A 18 8.25 4.88 7.57
C GLU A 18 8.21 3.36 7.34
N GLU A 19 7.38 2.89 6.40
CA GLU A 19 7.21 1.47 6.14
C GLU A 19 8.33 0.92 5.24
N SER A 20 8.78 -0.29 5.54
CA SER A 20 9.75 -0.98 4.69
C SER A 20 9.07 -1.57 3.45
N LEU A 21 9.84 -1.79 2.38
CA LEU A 21 9.34 -2.46 1.17
C LEU A 21 8.68 -3.82 1.48
N LEU A 22 9.32 -4.61 2.35
CA LEU A 22 8.81 -5.92 2.75
C LEU A 22 7.51 -5.80 3.54
N THR A 23 7.35 -4.77 4.37
CA THR A 23 6.11 -4.54 5.10
C THR A 23 4.97 -4.18 4.15
N ILE A 24 5.24 -3.33 3.15
CA ILE A 24 4.24 -2.95 2.15
C ILE A 24 3.79 -4.18 1.35
N ILE A 25 4.74 -4.99 0.88
CA ILE A 25 4.43 -6.22 0.13
C ILE A 25 3.69 -7.22 1.03
N GLY A 26 4.13 -7.39 2.28
CA GLY A 26 3.47 -8.28 3.24
C GLY A 26 2.02 -7.88 3.52
N SER A 27 1.74 -6.56 3.58
CA SER A 27 0.38 -6.04 3.81
C SER A 27 -0.60 -6.34 2.66
N CYS A 28 -0.12 -6.74 1.50
CA CYS A 28 -0.96 -7.16 0.38
C CYS A 28 -1.53 -8.57 0.55
N PHE A 29 -1.03 -9.36 1.50
CA PHE A 29 -1.39 -10.77 1.66
C PHE A 29 -1.76 -11.08 3.10
N ALA A 30 -2.61 -12.09 3.31
CA ALA A 30 -2.91 -12.59 4.64
C ALA A 30 -1.72 -13.42 5.17
N ASP A 31 -1.59 -13.50 6.50
CA ASP A 31 -0.47 -14.16 7.19
C ASP A 31 -0.31 -15.66 6.84
N ASP A 32 -1.33 -16.27 6.24
CA ASP A 32 -1.40 -17.68 5.84
C ASP A 32 -1.17 -17.93 4.33
N ILE A 33 -0.95 -16.88 3.53
CA ILE A 33 -0.68 -17.02 2.10
C ILE A 33 0.82 -17.24 1.88
N GLU A 34 1.17 -18.39 1.32
CA GLU A 34 2.54 -18.63 0.87
C GLU A 34 2.82 -17.81 -0.40
N LEU A 35 3.79 -16.88 -0.31
CA LEU A 35 4.08 -15.88 -1.36
C LEU A 35 4.41 -16.48 -2.74
N TYR A 36 4.78 -17.76 -2.83
CA TYR A 36 5.07 -18.40 -4.11
C TYR A 36 3.81 -18.77 -4.92
N TYR A 37 2.62 -18.68 -4.33
CA TYR A 37 1.34 -18.80 -5.06
C TYR A 37 0.79 -17.46 -5.58
N VAL A 38 1.45 -16.35 -5.26
CA VAL A 38 1.00 -15.02 -5.64
C VAL A 38 1.46 -14.70 -7.07
N SER A 39 0.50 -14.41 -7.96
CA SER A 39 0.81 -13.90 -9.29
C SER A 39 1.13 -12.40 -9.27
N ASP A 40 1.80 -11.91 -10.33
CA ASP A 40 2.01 -10.47 -10.53
C ASP A 40 0.66 -9.71 -10.62
N GLU A 41 -0.37 -10.34 -11.19
CA GLU A 41 -1.74 -9.80 -11.22
C GLU A 41 -2.32 -9.64 -9.82
N ASP A 42 -2.23 -10.67 -8.97
CA ASP A 42 -2.72 -10.62 -7.58
C ASP A 42 -1.98 -9.54 -6.78
N LEU A 43 -0.66 -9.46 -6.93
CA LEU A 43 0.13 -8.42 -6.30
C LEU A 43 -0.29 -7.03 -6.76
N LYS A 44 -0.54 -6.82 -8.06
CA LYS A 44 -1.01 -5.54 -8.59
C LYS A 44 -2.36 -5.16 -7.98
N ASP A 45 -3.34 -6.06 -7.99
CA ASP A 45 -4.69 -5.78 -7.49
C ASP A 45 -4.68 -5.46 -5.99
N ASN A 46 -3.89 -6.20 -5.20
CA ASN A 46 -3.74 -5.93 -3.78
C ASN A 46 -2.99 -4.61 -3.50
N LEU A 47 -1.99 -4.24 -4.31
CA LEU A 47 -1.33 -2.94 -4.21
C LEU A 47 -2.26 -1.77 -4.57
N GLU A 48 -3.15 -1.94 -5.55
CA GLU A 48 -4.16 -0.94 -5.89
C GLU A 48 -5.16 -0.73 -4.74
N ALA A 49 -5.60 -1.82 -4.10
CA ALA A 49 -6.45 -1.76 -2.91
C ALA A 49 -5.74 -1.09 -1.72
N LEU A 50 -4.48 -1.46 -1.45
CA LEU A 50 -3.68 -0.89 -0.36
C LEU A 50 -3.46 0.62 -0.56
N LEU A 51 -3.11 1.04 -1.77
CA LEU A 51 -2.93 2.47 -2.08
C LEU A 51 -4.18 3.30 -1.77
N LEU A 52 -5.36 2.78 -2.13
CA LEU A 52 -6.64 3.47 -1.84
C LEU A 52 -6.90 3.59 -0.33
N ILE A 53 -6.56 2.55 0.44
CA ILE A 53 -6.68 2.57 1.91
C ILE A 53 -5.75 3.62 2.51
N GLU A 54 -4.48 3.66 2.08
CA GLU A 54 -3.49 4.60 2.62
C GLU A 54 -3.79 6.05 2.25
N GLN A 55 -4.28 6.32 1.03
CA GLN A 55 -4.76 7.66 0.65
C GLN A 55 -5.87 8.14 1.58
N ARG A 56 -6.87 7.29 1.87
CA ARG A 56 -7.96 7.63 2.80
C ARG A 56 -7.46 7.84 4.23
N ARG A 57 -6.47 7.07 4.69
CA ARG A 57 -5.84 7.27 6.00
C ARG A 57 -5.12 8.61 6.07
N MET A 58 -4.38 8.98 5.03
CA MET A 58 -3.71 10.28 4.91
C MET A 58 -4.70 11.46 4.97
N GLU A 59 -5.79 11.39 4.21
CA GLU A 59 -6.84 12.43 4.22
C GLU A 59 -7.42 12.64 5.63
N ARG A 60 -7.71 11.55 6.36
CA ARG A 60 -8.20 11.64 7.75
C ARG A 60 -7.19 12.29 8.69
N ARG A 61 -5.90 11.98 8.56
CA ARG A 61 -4.82 12.61 9.34
C ARG A 61 -4.75 14.12 9.09
N ASN A 62 -4.87 14.53 7.83
CA ASN A 62 -4.88 15.94 7.44
C ASN A 62 -6.11 16.67 8.02
N ASN A 63 -7.29 16.08 7.93
CA ASN A 63 -8.54 16.68 8.43
C ASN A 63 -8.60 16.75 9.97
N ALA A 64 -8.02 15.77 10.67
CA ALA A 64 -7.91 15.80 12.13
C ALA A 64 -6.96 16.90 12.62
N SER A 65 -6.00 17.33 11.78
CA SER A 65 -5.03 18.37 12.11
C SER A 65 -5.60 19.78 11.90
N THR A 66 -6.59 19.96 11.02
CA THR A 66 -7.21 21.27 10.75
C THR A 66 -8.28 21.68 11.76
N HIS A 67 -8.91 20.74 12.47
CA HIS A 67 -9.94 21.03 13.48
C HIS A 67 -9.39 21.35 14.88
N LYS A 68 -8.06 21.34 15.06
CA LYS A 68 -7.39 21.67 16.33
C LYS A 68 -6.86 23.11 16.40
N ASN A 69 -7.08 23.92 15.37
CA ASN A 69 -6.75 25.35 15.31
C ASN A 69 -8.03 26.19 15.28
#